data_AF-A0A1F5JVG9-F1
#
_entry.id   AF-A0A1F5JVG9-F1
#
_cell.length_a   1.000
_cell.length_b   1.000
_cell.length_c   1.000
_cell.angle_alpha   90.00
_cell.angle_beta   90.00
_cell.angle_gamma   90.00
#
_symmetry.space_group_name_H-M   'P 1'
#
loop_
_entity.id
_entity.type
_entity.pdbx_description
1 polymer ?
#
loop_
_entity_poly.entity_id
_entity_poly.type
_entity_poly.pdbx_seq_one_letter_code
_entity_poly.pdbx_strand_id
1 'polypeptide(L)'
;MKTETKHQILNLEDLQTFQQSGVSLGPKLGKELENTQNHIICFVRQKEFAAASVYRKIIGRTPDNFSVLTCDNPVKRACNVNEKQVIPLVINSAINPNLKDIMFGSHNFGELLADRFPFSNTQDRKTTPILHCVGITKHGIEILAQKENTPDQIFTSKNLEEERSARLRKTLGNIVTPTDFRNILRSLLVKEINLHALGPAGTNISQAAHLYIEKVRISNKTSILIHGSGITPLEYAQMAKEQTEKSLLTETLPETLHLHMECAVFDGMGSLYQQRAAESIFIDEQNMALDSMQLSAQLSIDKLRTIAKEKGKIRIATHPSPRSLVLPWINQGMAEWLEASSNSVAAVMVIENQADACVTTGSAVTLLAEQNLHTLHQFGSPNMIFTIASPLSHSMLQKYLDKEGCNI
;
A
#
# COMPACT_ATOMS: atom_id res chain seq x y z
N MET A 1 3.23 -7.89 -52.90
CA MET A 1 2.70 -8.38 -51.60
C MET A 1 2.20 -7.18 -50.83
N LYS A 2 0.88 -7.01 -50.70
CA LYS A 2 0.32 -6.07 -49.72
C LYS A 2 0.55 -6.73 -48.35
N THR A 3 1.36 -6.12 -47.51
CA THR A 3 1.42 -6.47 -46.09
C THR A 3 0.05 -6.14 -45.52
N GLU A 4 -0.77 -7.16 -45.27
CA GLU A 4 -1.96 -7.01 -44.44
C GLU A 4 -1.50 -6.53 -43.07
N THR A 5 -1.72 -5.25 -42.79
CA THR A 5 -1.68 -4.73 -41.44
C THR A 5 -2.74 -5.51 -40.68
N LYS A 6 -2.34 -6.46 -39.83
CA LYS A 6 -3.27 -7.10 -38.89
C LYS A 6 -3.98 -5.97 -38.16
N HIS A 7 -5.26 -5.74 -38.46
CA HIS A 7 -6.07 -4.82 -37.67
C HIS A 7 -6.09 -5.39 -36.25
N GLN A 8 -5.40 -4.72 -35.33
CA GLN A 8 -5.43 -5.08 -33.93
C GLN A 8 -6.84 -4.83 -33.42
N ILE A 9 -7.47 -5.87 -32.89
CA ILE A 9 -8.84 -5.83 -32.36
C ILE A 9 -8.72 -5.56 -30.88
N LEU A 10 -9.59 -4.69 -30.33
CA LEU A 10 -9.73 -4.53 -28.89
C LEU A 10 -10.14 -5.88 -28.26
N ASN A 11 -9.16 -6.59 -27.69
CA ASN A 11 -9.38 -7.81 -26.93
C ASN A 11 -9.26 -7.48 -25.45
N LEU A 12 -10.31 -7.81 -24.69
CA LEU A 12 -10.33 -7.60 -23.24
C LEU A 12 -9.27 -8.46 -22.53
N GLU A 13 -8.90 -9.60 -23.12
CA GLU A 13 -7.85 -10.49 -22.61
C GLU A 13 -6.45 -9.88 -22.66
N ASP A 14 -6.24 -8.86 -23.50
CA ASP A 14 -4.97 -8.13 -23.56
C ASP A 14 -4.77 -7.19 -22.36
N LEU A 15 -5.87 -6.88 -21.64
CA LEU A 15 -5.84 -5.97 -20.50
C LEU A 15 -5.26 -6.64 -19.26
N GLN A 16 -4.59 -5.82 -18.44
CA GLN A 16 -4.01 -6.32 -17.19
C GLN A 16 -5.09 -6.45 -16.13
N THR A 17 -5.25 -7.64 -15.55
CA THR A 17 -6.00 -7.82 -14.31
C THR A 17 -5.05 -7.72 -13.13
N PHE A 18 -5.50 -7.15 -12.01
CA PHE A 18 -4.88 -7.40 -10.72
C PHE A 18 -4.99 -8.90 -10.46
N GLN A 19 -3.88 -9.63 -10.55
CA GLN A 19 -3.88 -11.04 -10.15
C GLN A 19 -4.25 -11.10 -8.67
N GLN A 20 -5.25 -11.91 -8.32
CA GLN A 20 -5.36 -12.45 -6.97
C GLN A 20 -4.25 -13.48 -6.76
N SER A 21 -3.01 -13.03 -6.76
CA SER A 21 -1.93 -13.71 -6.05
C SER A 21 -1.83 -12.92 -4.74
N GLY A 22 -2.35 -13.39 -3.61
CA GLY A 22 -2.04 -14.69 -3.03
C GLY A 22 -0.62 -14.54 -2.51
N VAL A 23 -0.34 -14.38 -1.22
CA VAL A 23 -0.76 -15.26 -0.12
C VAL A 23 -0.58 -14.60 1.26
N SER A 24 0.02 -13.41 1.43
CA SER A 24 0.47 -13.00 2.78
C SER A 24 0.32 -11.52 3.16
N LEU A 25 -0.37 -11.29 4.28
CA LEU A 25 -0.25 -10.08 5.10
C LEU A 25 1.14 -10.10 5.78
N GLY A 26 1.81 -8.95 5.93
CA GLY A 26 3.17 -8.83 6.50
C GLY A 26 3.53 -9.82 7.62
N PRO A 27 2.73 -9.95 8.69
CA PRO A 27 2.98 -10.92 9.76
C PRO A 27 3.00 -12.39 9.30
N LYS A 28 2.11 -12.77 8.38
CA LYS A 28 2.05 -14.11 7.81
C LYS A 28 3.28 -14.40 6.95
N LEU A 29 3.69 -13.46 6.08
CA LEU A 29 4.90 -13.63 5.28
C LEU A 29 6.12 -13.80 6.19
N GLY A 30 6.28 -12.94 7.20
CA GLY A 30 7.39 -13.05 8.15
C GLY A 30 7.46 -14.41 8.83
N LYS A 31 6.31 -15.00 9.18
CA LYS A 31 6.22 -16.34 9.79
C LYS A 31 6.52 -17.47 8.79
N GLU A 32 6.04 -17.37 7.56
CA GLU A 32 6.36 -18.32 6.49
C GLU A 32 7.85 -18.31 6.15
N LEU A 33 8.43 -17.12 6.05
CA LEU A 33 9.86 -16.90 5.85
C LEU A 33 10.68 -17.31 7.06
N GLU A 34 10.16 -17.34 8.28
CA GLU A 34 10.84 -17.91 9.46
C GLU A 34 10.87 -19.45 9.40
N ASN A 35 9.80 -20.08 8.90
CA ASN A 35 9.60 -21.53 8.96
C ASN A 35 10.00 -22.29 7.68
N THR A 36 10.38 -21.62 6.59
CA THR A 36 10.81 -22.27 5.34
C THR A 36 12.17 -22.99 5.49
N GLN A 37 12.37 -24.08 4.75
CA GLN A 37 13.70 -24.72 4.64
C GLN A 37 14.46 -24.23 3.39
N ASN A 38 13.77 -23.51 2.51
CA ASN A 38 14.35 -22.96 1.30
C ASN A 38 15.29 -21.80 1.64
N HIS A 39 16.36 -21.66 0.85
CA HIS A 39 17.28 -20.55 0.97
C HIS A 39 16.62 -19.25 0.54
N ILE A 40 16.90 -18.15 1.24
CA ILE A 40 16.37 -16.84 0.87
C ILE A 40 17.51 -16.02 0.25
N ILE A 41 17.28 -15.45 -0.94
CA ILE A 41 18.19 -14.45 -1.51
C ILE A 41 17.44 -13.12 -1.58
N CYS A 42 17.90 -12.16 -0.79
CA CYS A 42 17.37 -10.80 -0.76
C CYS A 42 18.23 -9.89 -1.63
N PHE A 43 17.63 -9.37 -2.69
CA PHE A 43 18.24 -8.38 -3.58
C PHE A 43 17.92 -6.97 -3.09
N VAL A 44 18.94 -6.14 -2.96
CA VAL A 44 18.82 -4.74 -2.53
C VAL A 44 19.77 -3.84 -3.31
N ARG A 45 19.58 -2.53 -3.25
CA ARG A 45 20.67 -1.60 -3.63
C ARG A 45 21.59 -1.43 -2.43
N GLN A 46 22.78 -0.88 -2.69
CA GLN A 46 23.81 -0.72 -1.65
C GLN A 46 23.31 0.01 -0.40
N LYS A 47 22.48 1.05 -0.58
CA LYS A 47 21.97 1.87 0.53
C LYS A 47 20.96 1.13 1.43
N GLU A 48 20.30 0.08 0.94
CA GLU A 48 19.36 -0.76 1.71
C GLU A 48 20.02 -2.01 2.33
N PHE A 49 21.33 -2.22 2.17
CA PHE A 49 22.01 -3.41 2.70
C PHE A 49 21.82 -3.61 4.21
N ALA A 50 21.92 -2.52 4.98
CA ALA A 50 21.69 -2.53 6.42
C ALA A 50 20.25 -2.91 6.78
N ALA A 51 19.28 -2.38 6.04
CA ALA A 51 17.86 -2.70 6.22
C ALA A 51 17.59 -4.18 5.96
N ALA A 52 18.17 -4.78 4.91
CA ALA A 52 18.04 -6.22 4.65
C ALA A 52 18.66 -7.08 5.75
N SER A 53 19.80 -6.66 6.29
CA SER A 53 20.44 -7.34 7.43
C SER A 53 19.58 -7.29 8.69
N VAL A 54 18.85 -6.20 8.89
CA VAL A 54 17.88 -6.05 9.99
C VAL A 54 16.64 -6.88 9.75
N TYR A 55 16.08 -6.88 8.54
CA TYR A 55 14.93 -7.71 8.20
C TYR A 55 15.22 -9.20 8.44
N ARG A 56 16.40 -9.67 8.03
CA ARG A 56 16.88 -11.03 8.31
C ARG A 56 16.79 -11.38 9.81
N LYS A 57 17.19 -10.46 10.69
CA LYS A 57 17.08 -10.64 12.15
C LYS A 57 15.63 -10.64 12.62
N ILE A 58 14.79 -9.76 12.08
CA ILE A 58 13.35 -9.67 12.40
C ILE A 58 12.67 -11.02 12.14
N ILE A 59 12.99 -11.71 11.05
CA ILE A 59 12.41 -13.02 10.70
C ILE A 59 13.19 -14.22 11.27
N GLY A 60 14.15 -13.99 12.16
CA GLY A 60 14.88 -15.08 12.85
C GLY A 60 15.85 -15.87 11.96
N ARG A 61 16.35 -15.30 10.87
CA ARG A 61 17.22 -15.97 9.90
C ARG A 61 18.71 -15.68 10.11
N THR A 62 19.57 -16.52 9.55
CA THR A 62 21.04 -16.42 9.62
C THR A 62 21.64 -16.20 8.22
N PRO A 63 22.90 -15.76 8.10
CA PRO A 63 23.56 -15.65 6.79
C PRO A 63 23.56 -16.95 5.97
N ASP A 64 23.55 -18.10 6.63
CA ASP A 64 23.61 -19.42 5.99
C ASP A 64 22.32 -19.77 5.25
N ASN A 65 21.17 -19.23 5.67
CA ASN A 65 19.85 -19.48 5.05
C ASN A 65 19.18 -18.21 4.52
N PHE A 66 19.88 -17.06 4.60
CA PHE A 66 19.44 -15.77 4.08
C PHE A 66 20.65 -14.94 3.62
N SER A 67 20.85 -14.92 2.30
CA SER A 67 21.88 -14.11 1.64
C SER A 67 21.34 -12.73 1.24
N VAL A 68 22.16 -11.70 1.40
CA VAL A 68 21.87 -10.34 0.92
C VAL A 68 22.80 -10.02 -0.23
N LEU A 69 22.25 -9.75 -1.41
CA LEU A 69 23.01 -9.41 -2.61
C LEU A 69 22.69 -7.98 -3.07
N THR A 70 23.72 -7.20 -3.35
CA THR A 70 23.56 -5.83 -3.82
C THR A 70 23.57 -5.77 -5.35
N CYS A 71 22.66 -5.00 -5.93
CA CYS A 71 22.57 -4.76 -7.37
C CYS A 71 21.79 -3.49 -7.70
N ASP A 72 21.96 -2.96 -8.91
CA ASP A 72 21.33 -1.70 -9.34
C ASP A 72 19.81 -1.84 -9.53
N ASN A 73 19.38 -3.00 -10.04
CA ASN A 73 17.97 -3.32 -10.25
C ASN A 73 17.58 -4.62 -9.51
N PRO A 74 17.24 -4.51 -8.20
CA PRO A 74 16.85 -5.64 -7.37
C PRO A 74 15.66 -6.43 -7.91
N VAL A 75 14.63 -5.74 -8.41
CA VAL A 75 13.42 -6.37 -8.94
C VAL A 75 13.73 -7.21 -10.18
N LYS A 76 14.42 -6.64 -11.16
CA LYS A 76 14.83 -7.38 -12.36
C LYS A 76 15.69 -8.58 -11.98
N ARG A 77 16.58 -8.44 -11.00
CA ARG A 77 17.48 -9.54 -10.64
C ARG A 77 16.75 -10.66 -9.90
N ALA A 78 15.85 -10.31 -8.99
CA ALA A 78 14.99 -11.27 -8.29
C ALA A 78 14.09 -12.05 -9.26
N CYS A 79 13.48 -11.38 -10.26
CA CYS A 79 12.64 -12.05 -11.27
C CYS A 79 13.39 -13.06 -12.16
N ASN A 80 14.72 -12.98 -12.22
CA ASN A 80 15.54 -13.88 -13.04
C ASN A 80 16.04 -15.12 -12.26
N VAL A 81 15.68 -15.25 -10.98
CA VAL A 81 16.00 -16.41 -10.15
C VAL A 81 14.96 -17.49 -10.44
N ASN A 82 15.41 -18.69 -10.80
CA ASN A 82 14.56 -19.82 -11.18
C ASN A 82 14.92 -21.11 -10.43
N GLU A 83 15.87 -21.04 -9.50
CA GLU A 83 16.27 -22.16 -8.66
C GLU A 83 15.11 -22.59 -7.75
N LYS A 84 14.74 -23.88 -7.81
CA LYS A 84 13.55 -24.43 -7.14
C LYS A 84 13.52 -24.27 -5.62
N GLN A 85 14.69 -24.16 -4.98
CA GLN A 85 14.82 -24.08 -3.51
C GLN A 85 15.26 -22.70 -3.03
N VAL A 86 15.08 -21.67 -3.86
CA VAL A 86 15.46 -20.30 -3.55
C VAL A 86 14.24 -19.39 -3.59
N ILE A 87 14.01 -18.66 -2.50
CA ILE A 87 12.98 -17.63 -2.40
C ILE A 87 13.62 -16.27 -2.69
N PRO A 88 13.32 -15.64 -3.83
CA PRO A 88 13.86 -14.33 -4.18
C PRO A 88 13.02 -13.23 -3.52
N LEU A 89 13.67 -12.43 -2.67
CA LEU A 89 13.09 -11.26 -2.01
C LEU A 89 13.75 -9.98 -2.49
N VAL A 90 13.02 -8.87 -2.34
CA VAL A 90 13.52 -7.52 -2.59
C VAL A 90 13.19 -6.64 -1.39
N ILE A 91 14.12 -5.79 -0.97
CA ILE A 91 13.85 -4.73 0.02
C ILE A 91 14.13 -3.37 -0.59
N ASN A 92 13.17 -2.46 -0.45
CA ASN A 92 13.30 -1.07 -0.90
C ASN A 92 12.87 -0.11 0.21
N SER A 93 13.48 1.07 0.22
CA SER A 93 12.98 2.18 1.03
C SER A 93 11.70 2.78 0.44
N ALA A 94 10.69 3.05 1.28
CA ALA A 94 9.45 3.72 0.89
C ALA A 94 9.66 5.17 0.39
N ILE A 95 10.80 5.79 0.76
CA ILE A 95 11.18 7.13 0.32
C ILE A 95 12.01 7.14 -0.98
N ASN A 96 12.17 5.99 -1.63
CA ASN A 96 12.84 5.90 -2.92
C ASN A 96 11.93 6.53 -4.00
N PRO A 97 12.35 7.58 -4.72
CA PRO A 97 11.51 8.26 -5.71
C PRO A 97 11.10 7.33 -6.86
N ASN A 98 11.91 6.31 -7.15
CA ASN A 98 11.63 5.36 -8.22
C ASN A 98 10.84 4.15 -7.72
N LEU A 99 10.35 4.13 -6.46
CA LEU A 99 9.64 2.98 -5.92
C LEU A 99 8.35 2.70 -6.69
N LYS A 100 7.64 3.74 -7.13
CA LYS A 100 6.45 3.60 -8.00
C LYS A 100 6.80 2.85 -9.29
N ASP A 101 7.86 3.26 -9.98
CA ASP A 101 8.29 2.59 -11.22
C ASP A 101 8.71 1.14 -10.97
N ILE A 102 9.37 0.88 -9.84
CA ILE A 102 9.73 -0.47 -9.40
C ILE A 102 8.47 -1.29 -9.11
N MET A 103 7.45 -0.69 -8.50
CA MET A 103 6.21 -1.34 -8.13
C MET A 103 5.34 -1.71 -9.34
N PHE A 104 5.33 -0.87 -10.37
CA PHE A 104 4.44 -1.05 -11.52
C PHE A 104 5.17 -1.48 -12.80
N GLY A 105 6.50 -1.61 -12.77
CA GLY A 105 7.34 -1.81 -13.96
C GLY A 105 7.66 -3.28 -14.32
N SER A 106 7.22 -4.28 -13.57
CA SER A 106 7.51 -5.69 -13.87
C SER A 106 6.29 -6.60 -13.75
N HIS A 107 5.81 -7.10 -14.89
CA HIS A 107 4.63 -7.99 -14.97
C HIS A 107 4.83 -9.38 -14.37
N ASN A 108 6.07 -9.76 -14.03
CA ASN A 108 6.41 -11.07 -13.46
C ASN A 108 6.77 -11.02 -11.97
N PHE A 109 6.70 -9.85 -11.34
CA PHE A 109 6.92 -9.75 -9.90
C PHE A 109 5.64 -10.17 -9.17
N GLY A 110 5.77 -10.88 -8.04
CA GLY A 110 4.63 -11.42 -7.29
C GLY A 110 3.94 -10.33 -6.50
N GLU A 111 4.46 -10.02 -5.31
CA GLU A 111 3.92 -8.99 -4.42
C GLU A 111 5.04 -8.05 -3.96
N LEU A 112 4.93 -6.75 -4.19
CA LEU A 112 5.98 -5.76 -3.83
C LEU A 112 5.86 -5.18 -2.42
N LEU A 113 4.71 -5.36 -1.79
CA LEU A 113 4.37 -4.83 -0.46
C LEU A 113 3.92 -5.97 0.48
N ALA A 114 4.57 -7.11 0.35
CA ALA A 114 4.20 -8.34 1.06
C ALA A 114 4.52 -8.26 2.57
N ASP A 115 5.53 -7.49 2.97
CA ASP A 115 5.80 -7.11 4.36
C ASP A 115 6.50 -5.72 4.40
N ARG A 116 6.66 -5.15 5.60
CA ARG A 116 7.29 -3.83 5.79
C ARG A 116 7.75 -3.57 7.22
N PHE A 117 8.84 -2.86 7.40
CA PHE A 117 9.36 -2.59 8.75
C PHE A 117 9.99 -1.19 8.83
N PRO A 118 9.81 -0.49 9.96
CA PRO A 118 10.48 0.77 10.22
C PRO A 118 11.95 0.51 10.56
N PHE A 119 12.88 1.20 9.89
CA PHE A 119 14.30 1.15 10.21
C PHE A 119 15.02 2.42 9.75
N SER A 120 15.95 2.91 10.56
CA SER A 120 16.91 3.93 10.13
C SER A 120 18.30 3.51 10.56
N ASN A 121 19.30 3.85 9.74
CA ASN A 121 20.71 3.71 10.11
C ASN A 121 21.12 4.73 11.18
N THR A 122 20.33 5.78 11.39
CA THR A 122 20.55 6.74 12.48
C THR A 122 20.03 6.14 13.79
N GLN A 123 20.87 6.16 14.84
CA GLN A 123 20.43 5.83 16.20
C GLN A 123 19.65 6.99 16.87
N ASP A 124 19.35 8.06 16.13
CA ASP A 124 18.66 9.22 16.66
C ASP A 124 17.16 8.90 16.88
N ARG A 125 16.79 8.81 18.15
CA ARG A 125 15.42 8.56 18.61
C ARG A 125 14.44 9.71 18.32
N LYS A 126 14.95 10.87 17.89
CA LYS A 126 14.13 12.00 17.44
C LYS A 126 13.77 11.90 15.97
N THR A 127 14.48 11.05 15.20
CA THR A 127 14.16 10.83 13.79
C THR A 127 13.21 9.67 13.62
N THR A 128 12.17 9.89 12.82
CA THR A 128 11.23 8.87 12.41
C THR A 128 11.98 7.82 11.62
N PRO A 129 11.78 6.52 11.86
CA PRO A 129 12.42 5.49 11.05
C PRO A 129 11.91 5.54 9.62
N ILE A 130 12.76 5.17 8.67
CA ILE A 130 12.33 5.01 7.28
C ILE A 130 11.51 3.72 7.18
N LEU A 131 10.34 3.79 6.56
CA LEU A 131 9.60 2.58 6.22
C LEU A 131 10.32 1.84 5.08
N HIS A 132 10.65 0.56 5.30
CA HIS A 132 11.15 -0.32 4.27
C HIS A 132 10.08 -1.31 3.86
N CYS A 133 9.92 -1.53 2.56
CA CYS A 133 8.98 -2.46 1.97
C CYS A 133 9.72 -3.73 1.52
N VAL A 134 9.09 -4.88 1.76
CA VAL A 134 9.57 -6.20 1.37
C VAL A 134 8.69 -6.72 0.23
N GLY A 135 9.32 -7.03 -0.89
CA GLY A 135 8.69 -7.68 -2.03
C GLY A 135 9.14 -9.13 -2.16
N ILE A 136 8.26 -9.98 -2.68
CA ILE A 136 8.50 -11.38 -3.01
C ILE A 136 8.09 -11.63 -4.48
N THR A 137 8.93 -12.38 -5.19
CA THR A 137 8.64 -12.74 -6.59
C THR A 137 7.53 -13.78 -6.68
N LYS A 138 6.90 -13.92 -7.85
CA LYS A 138 5.90 -14.97 -8.11
C LYS A 138 6.45 -16.37 -7.83
N HIS A 139 7.68 -16.64 -8.27
CA HIS A 139 8.41 -17.89 -7.96
C HIS A 139 8.55 -18.12 -6.46
N GLY A 140 8.89 -17.09 -5.69
CA GLY A 140 8.96 -17.17 -4.22
C GLY A 140 7.62 -17.50 -3.57
N ILE A 141 6.53 -16.89 -4.06
CA ILE A 141 5.16 -17.21 -3.60
C ILE A 141 4.81 -18.66 -3.91
N GLU A 142 5.09 -19.14 -5.12
CA GLU A 142 4.83 -20.52 -5.54
C GLU A 142 5.57 -21.53 -4.65
N ILE A 143 6.84 -21.25 -4.30
CA ILE A 143 7.62 -22.08 -3.36
C ILE A 143 6.98 -22.10 -1.97
N LEU A 144 6.53 -20.95 -1.45
CA LEU A 144 5.86 -20.89 -0.14
C LEU A 144 4.50 -21.60 -0.15
N ALA A 145 3.77 -21.54 -1.27
CA ALA A 145 2.46 -22.16 -1.44
C ALA A 145 2.52 -23.69 -1.62
N GLN A 146 3.64 -24.26 -2.08
CA GLN A 146 3.84 -25.71 -2.26
C GLN A 146 3.91 -26.50 -0.94
N LYS A 147 3.79 -25.87 0.22
CA LYS A 147 3.74 -26.57 1.51
C LYS A 147 2.41 -27.33 1.65
N GLU A 148 2.46 -28.64 1.43
CA GLU A 148 1.41 -29.58 1.81
C GLU A 148 1.12 -29.51 3.32
N ASN A 149 -0.16 -29.33 3.68
CA ASN A 149 -0.75 -29.79 4.95
C ASN A 149 0.05 -29.55 6.24
N THR A 150 0.43 -28.31 6.54
CA THR A 150 0.23 -27.88 7.93
C THR A 150 -1.24 -27.50 8.03
N PRO A 151 -2.07 -28.20 8.84
CA PRO A 151 -3.40 -27.69 9.13
C PRO A 151 -3.27 -26.21 9.53
N ASP A 152 -4.31 -25.41 9.27
CA ASP A 152 -4.50 -24.04 9.77
C ASP A 152 -4.50 -23.98 11.32
N GLN A 153 -3.49 -24.56 11.96
CA GLN A 153 -3.28 -24.64 13.37
C GLN A 153 -2.84 -23.25 13.83
N ILE A 154 -3.85 -22.49 14.27
CA ILE A 154 -3.77 -21.55 15.39
C ILE A 154 -2.89 -20.30 15.13
N PHE A 155 -2.85 -19.78 13.90
CA PHE A 155 -2.40 -18.41 13.67
C PHE A 155 -3.59 -17.51 13.41
N THR A 156 -4.26 -17.06 14.47
CA THR A 156 -5.14 -15.89 14.36
C THR A 156 -4.28 -14.67 14.01
N SER A 157 -4.82 -13.74 13.22
CA SER A 157 -4.11 -12.51 12.82
C SER A 157 -3.54 -11.74 14.01
N LYS A 158 -4.25 -11.75 15.14
CA LYS A 158 -3.84 -11.14 16.41
C LYS A 158 -2.53 -11.73 16.95
N ASN A 159 -2.41 -13.06 17.00
CA ASN A 159 -1.20 -13.73 17.49
C ASN A 159 0.02 -13.42 16.61
N LEU A 160 -0.18 -13.33 15.29
CA LEU A 160 0.89 -13.00 14.35
C LEU A 160 1.36 -11.54 14.49
N GLU A 161 0.44 -10.59 14.65
CA GLU A 161 0.78 -9.18 14.85
C GLU A 161 1.54 -8.96 16.17
N GLU A 162 1.13 -9.61 17.25
CA GLU A 162 1.83 -9.56 18.55
C GLU A 162 3.23 -10.18 18.48
N GLU A 163 3.37 -11.36 17.89
CA GLU A 163 4.67 -12.03 17.72
C GLU A 163 5.61 -11.19 16.83
N ARG A 164 5.07 -10.59 15.77
CA ARG A 164 5.81 -9.66 14.90
C ARG A 164 6.28 -8.43 15.66
N SER A 165 5.41 -7.78 16.44
CA SER A 165 5.77 -6.63 17.26
C SER A 165 6.85 -6.97 18.28
N ALA A 166 6.78 -8.14 18.92
CA ALA A 166 7.82 -8.61 19.84
C ALA A 166 9.19 -8.77 19.14
N ARG A 167 9.23 -9.32 17.92
CA ARG A 167 10.46 -9.46 17.13
C ARG A 167 11.03 -8.12 16.67
N LEU A 168 10.15 -7.19 16.27
CA LEU A 168 10.54 -5.82 15.95
C LEU A 168 11.20 -5.15 17.15
N ARG A 169 10.57 -5.19 18.33
CA ARG A 169 11.14 -4.64 19.57
C ARG A 169 12.49 -5.26 19.91
N LYS A 170 12.59 -6.59 19.86
CA LYS A 170 13.85 -7.31 20.14
C LYS A 170 14.99 -6.89 19.20
N THR A 171 14.67 -6.59 17.94
CA THR A 171 15.67 -6.29 16.91
C THR A 171 16.02 -4.80 16.81
N LEU A 172 15.00 -3.94 16.94
CA LEU A 172 15.10 -2.50 16.73
C LEU A 172 15.22 -1.71 18.04
N GLY A 173 15.03 -2.37 19.19
CA GLY A 173 15.13 -1.78 20.51
C GLY A 173 13.90 -0.95 20.88
N ASN A 174 14.14 0.27 21.37
CA ASN A 174 13.11 1.18 21.91
C ASN A 174 12.32 1.87 20.80
N ILE A 175 11.61 1.09 20.00
CA ILE A 175 10.60 1.58 19.08
C ILE A 175 9.21 1.31 19.65
N VAL A 176 8.29 2.21 19.39
CA VAL A 176 6.87 1.94 19.61
C VAL A 176 6.38 1.13 18.42
N THR A 177 5.99 -0.12 18.67
CA THR A 177 5.49 -1.02 17.62
C THR A 177 4.02 -0.71 17.29
N PRO A 178 3.48 -1.21 16.17
CA PRO A 178 2.05 -1.08 15.89
C PRO A 178 1.15 -1.61 17.02
N THR A 179 1.52 -2.74 17.64
CA THR A 179 0.77 -3.28 18.79
C THR A 179 0.80 -2.33 19.99
N ASP A 180 1.96 -1.75 20.29
CA ASP A 180 2.11 -0.76 21.37
C ASP A 180 1.27 0.47 21.11
N PHE A 181 1.33 1.00 19.89
CA PHE A 181 0.55 2.16 19.51
C PHE A 181 -0.96 1.91 19.66
N ARG A 182 -1.46 0.75 19.21
CA ARG A 182 -2.86 0.36 19.44
C ARG A 182 -3.22 0.21 20.91
N ASN A 183 -2.28 -0.19 21.77
CA ASN A 183 -2.50 -0.20 23.23
C ASN A 183 -2.61 1.23 23.75
N ILE A 184 -1.72 2.15 23.34
CA ILE A 184 -1.80 3.58 23.66
C ILE A 184 -3.15 4.16 23.22
N LEU A 185 -3.59 3.88 22.00
CA LEU A 185 -4.88 4.38 21.52
C LEU A 185 -6.05 3.86 22.35
N ARG A 186 -5.97 2.64 22.90
CA ARG A 186 -7.03 2.06 23.76
C ARG A 186 -6.95 2.53 25.22
N SER A 187 -5.78 2.95 25.69
CA SER A 187 -5.50 3.45 27.04
C SER A 187 -6.55 4.43 27.57
N LEU A 188 -6.77 4.40 28.89
CA LEU A 188 -7.58 5.43 29.58
C LEU A 188 -6.88 6.79 29.69
N LEU A 189 -5.57 6.86 29.41
CA LEU A 189 -4.81 8.11 29.32
C LEU A 189 -5.19 8.92 28.06
N VAL A 190 -5.67 8.25 27.01
CA VAL A 190 -6.18 8.89 25.79
C VAL A 190 -7.69 9.00 25.89
N LYS A 191 -8.20 10.22 26.06
CA LYS A 191 -9.63 10.53 26.17
C LYS A 191 -10.30 10.74 24.84
N GLU A 192 -9.59 11.31 23.87
CA GLU A 192 -10.12 11.63 22.54
C GLU A 192 -9.05 11.40 21.46
N ILE A 193 -9.49 11.00 20.28
CA ILE A 193 -8.65 10.81 19.09
C ILE A 193 -9.30 11.54 17.92
N ASN A 194 -8.55 12.44 17.31
CA ASN A 194 -8.92 13.11 16.07
C ASN A 194 -8.13 12.49 14.92
N LEU A 195 -8.79 11.72 14.05
CA LEU A 195 -8.15 11.08 12.90
C LEU A 195 -8.43 11.89 11.63
N HIS A 196 -7.42 12.60 11.14
CA HIS A 196 -7.49 13.38 9.90
C HIS A 196 -7.37 12.45 8.68
N ALA A 197 -8.29 12.59 7.73
CA ALA A 197 -8.27 11.86 6.48
C ALA A 197 -8.73 12.73 5.30
N LEU A 198 -8.19 12.46 4.12
CA LEU A 198 -8.56 13.18 2.90
C LEU A 198 -9.98 12.81 2.45
N GLY A 199 -10.80 13.82 2.18
CA GLY A 199 -12.16 13.63 1.68
C GLY A 199 -12.30 13.68 0.16
N PRO A 200 -13.55 13.71 -0.34
CA PRO A 200 -14.80 13.74 0.44
C PRO A 200 -15.07 12.41 1.18
N ALA A 201 -16.11 12.37 2.02
CA ALA A 201 -16.54 11.14 2.67
C ALA A 201 -16.89 10.06 1.62
N GLY A 202 -16.56 8.79 1.92
CA GLY A 202 -16.74 7.66 1.00
C GLY A 202 -15.53 7.36 0.11
N THR A 203 -14.47 8.17 0.12
CA THR A 203 -13.18 7.82 -0.51
C THR A 203 -12.53 6.60 0.17
N ASN A 204 -11.63 5.92 -0.54
CA ASN A 204 -10.92 4.75 0.00
C ASN A 204 -10.21 5.02 1.34
N ILE A 205 -9.63 6.22 1.52
CA ILE A 205 -8.96 6.60 2.76
C ILE A 205 -9.95 6.83 3.92
N SER A 206 -11.12 7.43 3.64
CA SER A 206 -12.17 7.57 4.67
C SER A 206 -12.73 6.20 5.10
N GLN A 207 -12.92 5.28 4.15
CA GLN A 207 -13.33 3.90 4.44
C GLN A 207 -12.24 3.17 5.25
N ALA A 208 -10.97 3.32 4.88
CA ALA A 208 -9.86 2.75 5.63
C ALA A 208 -9.77 3.31 7.06
N ALA A 209 -10.06 4.60 7.26
CA ALA A 209 -10.12 5.22 8.59
C ALA A 209 -11.20 4.58 9.46
N HIS A 210 -12.41 4.37 8.93
CA HIS A 210 -13.48 3.66 9.64
C HIS A 210 -13.07 2.22 10.00
N LEU A 211 -12.56 1.45 9.03
CA LEU A 211 -12.12 0.08 9.26
C LEU A 211 -11.00 -0.02 10.30
N TYR A 212 -10.05 0.92 10.27
CA TYR A 212 -8.97 0.99 11.25
C TYR A 212 -9.51 1.21 12.67
N ILE A 213 -10.43 2.18 12.83
CA ILE A 213 -11.05 2.51 14.12
C ILE A 213 -11.79 1.31 14.72
N GLU A 214 -12.55 0.59 13.88
CA GLU A 214 -13.25 -0.63 14.28
C GLU A 214 -12.27 -1.75 14.63
N LYS A 215 -11.25 -2.00 13.79
CA LYS A 215 -10.20 -2.99 14.01
C LYS A 215 -9.48 -2.77 15.34
N VAL A 216 -9.14 -1.52 15.65
CA VAL A 216 -8.41 -1.13 16.87
C VAL A 216 -9.34 -0.98 18.08
N ARG A 217 -10.67 -0.97 17.87
CA ARG A 217 -11.71 -0.85 18.90
C ARG A 217 -11.62 0.46 19.69
N ILE A 218 -11.52 1.57 18.97
CA ILE A 218 -11.41 2.93 19.51
C ILE A 218 -12.57 3.85 19.10
N SER A 219 -13.63 3.29 18.51
CA SER A 219 -14.79 4.05 17.99
C SER A 219 -15.47 4.93 19.04
N ASN A 220 -15.43 4.53 20.31
CA ASN A 220 -16.10 5.25 21.41
C ASN A 220 -15.43 6.59 21.79
N LYS A 221 -14.25 6.87 21.23
CA LYS A 221 -13.47 8.08 21.54
C LYS A 221 -12.73 8.65 20.33
N THR A 222 -13.13 8.25 19.13
CA THR A 222 -12.49 8.70 17.89
C THR A 222 -13.45 9.48 17.01
N SER A 223 -13.02 10.67 16.59
CA SER A 223 -13.68 11.50 15.59
C SER A 223 -12.86 11.48 14.30
N ILE A 224 -13.49 11.20 13.16
CA ILE A 224 -12.83 11.29 11.85
C ILE A 224 -13.05 12.70 11.29
N LEU A 225 -11.95 13.40 11.02
CA LEU A 225 -11.97 14.74 10.43
C LEU A 225 -11.70 14.61 8.93
N ILE A 226 -12.77 14.64 8.14
CA ILE A 226 -12.71 14.52 6.68
C ILE A 226 -12.48 15.91 6.07
N HIS A 227 -11.35 16.07 5.38
CA HIS A 227 -10.97 17.33 4.73
C HIS A 227 -11.52 17.44 3.30
N GLY A 228 -11.92 18.63 2.87
CA GLY A 228 -12.48 18.85 1.53
C GLY A 228 -11.51 18.54 0.39
N SER A 229 -12.05 18.34 -0.82
CA SER A 229 -11.25 18.22 -2.04
C SER A 229 -10.44 19.51 -2.28
N GLY A 230 -9.13 19.40 -2.40
CA GLY A 230 -8.22 20.55 -2.57
C GLY A 230 -7.23 20.73 -1.42
N ILE A 231 -7.48 20.11 -0.26
CA ILE A 231 -6.48 19.99 0.80
C ILE A 231 -5.52 18.87 0.45
N THR A 232 -4.22 19.16 0.49
CA THR A 232 -3.17 18.17 0.26
C THR A 232 -2.92 17.32 1.51
N PRO A 233 -2.34 16.12 1.35
CA PRO A 233 -1.92 15.31 2.47
C PRO A 233 -1.01 16.02 3.48
N LEU A 234 -0.10 16.85 2.98
CA LEU A 234 0.80 17.63 3.81
C LEU A 234 0.06 18.69 4.64
N GLU A 235 -0.96 19.34 4.07
CA GLU A 235 -1.72 20.40 4.75
C GLU A 235 -2.56 19.87 5.91
N TYR A 236 -3.37 18.81 5.74
CA TYR A 236 -4.15 18.30 6.88
C TYR A 236 -3.26 17.68 7.96
N ALA A 237 -2.08 17.19 7.58
CA ALA A 237 -1.15 16.63 8.55
C ALA A 237 -0.41 17.73 9.32
N GLN A 238 -0.13 18.87 8.69
CA GLN A 238 0.30 20.09 9.36
C GLN A 238 -0.78 20.58 10.35
N MET A 239 -2.07 20.53 10.00
CA MET A 239 -3.15 20.84 10.94
C MET A 239 -3.14 19.92 12.17
N ALA A 240 -2.97 18.61 11.98
CA ALA A 240 -2.87 17.65 13.09
C ALA A 240 -1.66 17.95 14.00
N LYS A 241 -0.53 18.35 13.39
CA LYS A 241 0.68 18.76 14.11
C LYS A 241 0.45 20.01 14.95
N GLU A 242 -0.09 21.08 14.37
CA GLU A 242 -0.36 22.34 15.08
C GLU A 242 -1.30 22.13 16.27
N GLN A 243 -2.31 21.28 16.09
CA GLN A 243 -3.21 20.89 17.18
C GLN A 243 -2.47 20.12 18.29
N THR A 244 -1.59 19.17 17.92
CA THR A 244 -0.76 18.44 18.88
C THR A 244 0.19 19.37 19.64
N GLU A 245 0.87 20.29 18.93
CA GLU A 245 1.78 21.27 19.52
C GLU A 245 1.05 22.18 20.52
N LYS A 246 -0.18 22.60 20.20
CA LYS A 246 -1.03 23.36 21.12
C LYS A 246 -1.33 22.58 22.39
N SER A 247 -1.70 21.30 22.30
CA SER A 247 -1.96 20.45 23.47
C SER A 247 -0.71 20.27 24.34
N LEU A 248 0.47 20.18 23.71
CA LEU A 248 1.76 20.06 24.41
C LEU A 248 2.20 21.33 25.16
N LEU A 249 1.58 22.49 24.91
CA LEU A 249 1.84 23.71 25.69
C LEU A 249 1.27 23.63 27.11
N THR A 250 0.21 22.85 27.31
CA THR A 250 -0.50 22.72 28.58
C THR A 250 -0.30 21.36 29.23
N GLU A 251 0.05 20.33 28.45
CA GLU A 251 0.11 18.95 28.91
C GLU A 251 1.46 18.30 28.56
N THR A 252 2.05 17.60 29.52
CA THR A 252 3.28 16.82 29.27
C THR A 252 3.02 15.54 28.49
N LEU A 253 1.78 15.07 28.50
CA LEU A 253 1.28 13.90 27.80
C LEU A 253 -0.18 14.18 27.41
N PRO A 254 -0.48 14.48 26.14
CA PRO A 254 -1.79 15.00 25.76
C PRO A 254 -2.90 13.96 25.92
N GLU A 255 -4.04 14.35 26.49
CA GLU A 255 -5.20 13.45 26.60
C GLU A 255 -5.96 13.30 25.27
N THR A 256 -5.80 14.28 24.36
CA THR A 256 -6.33 14.23 22.99
C THR A 256 -5.19 13.97 21.99
N LEU A 257 -5.32 12.91 21.20
CA LEU A 257 -4.35 12.59 20.14
C LEU A 257 -4.85 13.03 18.77
N HIS A 258 -4.04 13.80 18.05
CA HIS A 258 -4.32 14.18 16.66
C HIS A 258 -3.50 13.29 15.74
N LEU A 259 -4.18 12.39 15.03
CA LEU A 259 -3.59 11.45 14.10
C LEU A 259 -3.92 11.86 12.68
N HIS A 260 -3.15 11.38 11.72
CA HIS A 260 -3.50 11.52 10.32
C HIS A 260 -3.21 10.22 9.57
N MET A 261 -4.09 9.91 8.62
CA MET A 261 -3.94 8.77 7.73
C MET A 261 -3.43 9.26 6.39
N GLU A 262 -2.49 8.52 5.82
CA GLU A 262 -1.99 8.75 4.47
C GLU A 262 -2.41 7.59 3.57
N CYS A 263 -2.90 7.88 2.38
CA CYS A 263 -3.02 6.86 1.34
C CYS A 263 -1.61 6.58 0.79
N ALA A 264 -1.22 5.31 0.67
CA ALA A 264 0.07 4.98 0.06
C ALA A 264 0.05 5.31 -1.44
N VAL A 265 0.34 6.57 -1.77
CA VAL A 265 0.76 7.00 -3.10
C VAL A 265 2.20 7.49 -2.94
N PHE A 266 3.11 6.55 -3.14
CA PHE A 266 4.56 6.61 -2.87
C PHE A 266 5.30 7.85 -3.38
N ASP A 267 4.72 8.58 -4.34
CA ASP A 267 5.32 9.76 -4.99
C ASP A 267 5.69 10.87 -3.99
N GLY A 268 4.93 11.02 -2.90
CA GLY A 268 5.14 12.05 -1.88
C GLY A 268 5.85 11.60 -0.60
N MET A 269 6.09 10.29 -0.42
CA MET A 269 6.52 9.74 0.88
C MET A 269 7.92 10.22 1.29
N GLY A 270 8.82 10.42 0.33
CA GLY A 270 10.17 10.93 0.61
C GLY A 270 10.16 12.36 1.14
N SER A 271 9.39 13.23 0.49
CA SER A 271 9.21 14.62 0.94
C SER A 271 8.53 14.68 2.30
N LEU A 272 7.49 13.87 2.51
CA LEU A 272 6.78 13.79 3.79
C LEU A 272 7.74 13.39 4.92
N TYR A 273 8.54 12.33 4.71
CA TYR A 273 9.54 11.88 5.67
C TYR A 273 10.57 12.97 5.99
N GLN A 274 11.11 13.64 4.98
CA GLN A 274 12.14 14.67 5.18
C GLN A 274 11.61 15.87 5.96
N GLN A 275 10.38 16.32 5.66
CA GLN A 275 9.78 17.49 6.32
C GLN A 275 9.30 17.18 7.74
N ARG A 276 9.07 15.91 8.06
CA ARG A 276 8.41 15.47 9.29
C ARG A 276 9.18 14.40 10.03
N ALA A 277 10.50 14.44 9.92
CA ALA A 277 11.38 13.47 10.57
C ALA A 277 11.24 13.47 12.09
N ALA A 278 10.70 14.52 12.74
CA ALA A 278 10.48 14.54 14.19
C ALA A 278 9.23 13.75 14.65
N GLU A 279 8.38 13.34 13.72
CA GLU A 279 7.03 12.81 13.96
C GLU A 279 6.99 11.30 13.72
N SER A 280 6.08 10.55 14.35
CA SER A 280 5.94 9.11 14.12
C SER A 280 5.03 8.84 12.92
N ILE A 281 5.55 9.02 11.70
CA ILE A 281 4.74 9.00 10.47
C ILE A 281 4.44 7.60 9.89
N PHE A 282 5.06 6.54 10.42
CA PHE A 282 4.83 5.14 10.02
C PHE A 282 4.57 4.24 11.24
N ILE A 283 3.68 4.67 12.13
CA ILE A 283 3.50 4.01 13.43
C ILE A 283 2.57 2.79 13.35
N ASP A 284 1.58 2.82 12.47
CA ASP A 284 0.66 1.72 12.22
C ASP A 284 0.06 1.87 10.81
N GLU A 285 -0.88 1.00 10.45
CA GLU A 285 -1.41 0.89 9.10
C GLU A 285 -2.73 0.12 9.04
N GLN A 286 -3.46 0.38 7.96
CA GLN A 286 -4.64 -0.37 7.56
C GLN A 286 -4.43 -0.90 6.14
N ASN A 287 -4.52 -2.23 5.97
CA ASN A 287 -4.62 -2.86 4.66
C ASN A 287 -6.09 -3.02 4.30
N MET A 288 -6.47 -2.68 3.08
CA MET A 288 -7.83 -2.82 2.60
C MET A 288 -7.82 -3.15 1.11
N ALA A 289 -8.66 -4.10 0.70
CA ALA A 289 -8.98 -4.26 -0.71
C ALA A 289 -9.73 -3.01 -1.18
N LEU A 290 -9.24 -2.38 -2.25
CA LEU A 290 -9.97 -1.29 -2.87
C LEU A 290 -11.24 -1.82 -3.55
N ASP A 291 -12.18 -0.92 -3.78
CA ASP A 291 -13.31 -1.19 -4.66
C ASP A 291 -12.82 -1.73 -6.01
N SER A 292 -13.57 -2.67 -6.61
CA SER A 292 -13.15 -3.36 -7.82
C SER A 292 -12.95 -2.36 -8.95
N MET A 293 -11.76 -2.31 -9.50
CA MET A 293 -11.43 -1.50 -10.67
C MET A 293 -12.01 -2.15 -11.92
N GLN A 294 -12.60 -1.34 -12.80
CA GLN A 294 -13.36 -1.83 -13.95
C GLN A 294 -13.13 -0.94 -15.17
N LEU A 295 -13.01 -1.57 -16.34
CA LEU A 295 -13.25 -0.89 -17.61
C LEU A 295 -14.76 -0.83 -17.80
N SER A 296 -15.29 0.38 -17.98
CA SER A 296 -16.73 0.62 -18.11
C SER A 296 -17.03 1.54 -19.28
N ALA A 297 -18.22 1.39 -19.87
CA ALA A 297 -18.69 2.23 -20.96
C ALA A 297 -20.22 2.27 -21.01
N GLN A 298 -20.80 3.20 -21.77
CA GLN A 298 -22.21 3.13 -22.20
C GLN A 298 -22.40 2.22 -23.42
N LEU A 299 -21.31 1.92 -24.14
CA LEU A 299 -21.31 1.12 -25.36
C LEU A 299 -20.79 -0.28 -25.10
N SER A 300 -21.34 -1.27 -25.81
CA SER A 300 -20.79 -2.63 -25.78
C SER A 300 -19.39 -2.68 -26.40
N ILE A 301 -18.62 -3.71 -26.06
CA ILE A 301 -17.27 -3.90 -26.60
C ILE A 301 -17.25 -3.97 -28.14
N ASP A 302 -18.30 -4.53 -28.77
CA ASP A 302 -18.39 -4.61 -30.23
C ASP A 302 -18.57 -3.23 -30.86
N LYS A 303 -19.34 -2.33 -30.22
CA LYS A 303 -19.45 -0.94 -30.69
C LYS A 303 -18.11 -0.21 -30.53
N LEU A 304 -17.39 -0.44 -29.44
CA LEU A 304 -16.05 0.13 -29.25
C LEU A 304 -15.05 -0.39 -30.29
N ARG A 305 -15.11 -1.67 -30.66
CA ARG A 305 -14.31 -2.24 -31.75
C ARG A 305 -14.60 -1.57 -33.09
N THR A 306 -15.88 -1.31 -33.39
CA THR A 306 -16.27 -0.56 -34.59
C THR A 306 -15.69 0.85 -34.58
N ILE A 307 -15.80 1.57 -33.46
CA ILE A 307 -15.20 2.91 -33.31
C ILE A 307 -13.69 2.88 -33.52
N ALA A 308 -12.98 1.93 -32.88
CA ALA A 308 -11.54 1.78 -33.06
C ALA A 308 -11.17 1.51 -34.53
N LYS A 309 -11.96 0.69 -35.25
CA LYS A 309 -11.74 0.40 -36.67
C LYS A 309 -11.99 1.61 -37.57
N GLU A 310 -13.02 2.40 -37.29
CA GLU A 310 -13.42 3.56 -38.10
C GLU A 310 -12.56 4.80 -37.84
N LYS A 311 -12.28 5.08 -36.56
CA LYS A 311 -11.55 6.27 -36.12
C LYS A 311 -10.07 6.01 -35.86
N GLY A 312 -9.62 4.77 -35.97
CA GLY A 312 -8.27 4.31 -35.63
C GLY A 312 -8.04 4.06 -34.15
N LYS A 313 -8.85 4.65 -33.26
CA LYS A 313 -8.73 4.53 -31.80
C LYS A 313 -10.01 4.93 -31.06
N ILE A 314 -10.16 4.44 -29.83
CA ILE A 314 -11.16 4.89 -28.85
C ILE A 314 -10.55 5.85 -27.83
N ARG A 315 -11.37 6.68 -27.19
CA ARG A 315 -11.00 7.56 -26.09
C ARG A 315 -11.29 6.89 -24.75
N ILE A 316 -10.26 6.70 -23.93
CA ILE A 316 -10.41 6.11 -22.59
C ILE A 316 -10.07 7.15 -21.53
N ALA A 317 -11.06 7.53 -20.72
CA ALA A 317 -10.84 8.37 -19.56
C ALA A 317 -10.28 7.54 -18.39
N THR A 318 -9.17 7.97 -17.81
CA THR A 318 -8.64 7.35 -16.57
C THR A 318 -7.80 8.34 -15.78
N HIS A 319 -7.82 8.20 -14.45
CA HIS A 319 -6.83 8.84 -13.59
C HIS A 319 -5.41 8.32 -13.92
N PRO A 320 -4.34 9.13 -13.74
CA PRO A 320 -2.97 8.68 -14.00
C PRO A 320 -2.57 7.40 -13.26
N SER A 321 -3.07 7.19 -12.03
CA SER A 321 -2.70 6.04 -11.19
C SER A 321 -3.07 4.66 -11.82
N PRO A 322 -4.35 4.38 -12.17
CA PRO A 322 -4.70 3.10 -12.80
C PRO A 322 -4.47 3.05 -14.32
N ARG A 323 -3.83 4.04 -14.94
CA ARG A 323 -3.63 4.09 -16.41
C ARG A 323 -2.90 2.86 -16.95
N SER A 324 -2.00 2.26 -16.15
CA SER A 324 -1.25 1.06 -16.52
C SER A 324 -2.14 -0.10 -16.96
N LEU A 325 -3.36 -0.21 -16.42
CA LEU A 325 -4.31 -1.28 -16.73
C LEU A 325 -4.74 -1.31 -18.20
N VAL A 326 -4.71 -0.16 -18.87
CA VAL A 326 -5.12 0.01 -20.28
C VAL A 326 -3.95 0.35 -21.21
N LEU A 327 -2.70 0.35 -20.71
CA LEU A 327 -1.51 0.56 -21.53
C LEU A 327 -1.37 -0.41 -22.70
N PRO A 328 -1.75 -1.71 -22.60
CA PRO A 328 -1.71 -2.60 -23.75
C PRO A 328 -2.46 -2.05 -24.97
N TRP A 329 -3.65 -1.47 -24.77
CA TRP A 329 -4.42 -0.84 -25.84
C TRP A 329 -3.84 0.49 -26.32
N ILE A 330 -3.31 1.30 -25.40
CA ILE A 330 -2.68 2.59 -25.75
C ILE A 330 -1.40 2.37 -26.58
N ASN A 331 -0.53 1.45 -26.14
CA ASN A 331 0.74 1.14 -26.80
C ASN A 331 0.54 0.51 -28.18
N GLN A 332 -0.58 -0.18 -28.39
CA GLN A 332 -1.01 -0.72 -29.68
C GLN A 332 -1.68 0.34 -30.58
N GLY A 333 -1.85 1.58 -30.09
CA GLY A 333 -2.50 2.66 -30.84
C GLY A 333 -4.02 2.51 -30.97
N MET A 334 -4.63 1.55 -30.26
CA MET A 334 -6.09 1.29 -30.31
C MET A 334 -6.88 2.22 -29.38
N ALA A 335 -6.21 2.87 -28.43
CA ALA A 335 -6.83 3.81 -27.51
C ALA A 335 -5.97 5.06 -27.33
N GLU A 336 -6.61 6.21 -27.12
CA GLU A 336 -5.98 7.40 -26.57
C GLU A 336 -6.44 7.64 -25.13
N TRP A 337 -5.50 8.08 -24.31
CA TRP A 337 -5.77 8.40 -22.92
C TRP A 337 -6.32 9.82 -22.80
N LEU A 338 -7.47 9.94 -22.15
CA LEU A 338 -7.99 11.19 -21.61
C LEU A 338 -7.74 11.23 -20.11
N GLU A 339 -7.00 12.23 -19.64
CA GLU A 339 -6.70 12.39 -18.22
C GLU A 339 -7.93 12.84 -17.45
N ALA A 340 -8.29 12.08 -16.42
CA ALA A 340 -9.31 12.43 -15.45
C ALA A 340 -8.67 12.72 -14.10
N SER A 341 -9.18 13.70 -13.35
CA SER A 341 -8.67 14.03 -12.01
C SER A 341 -9.02 12.97 -10.95
N SER A 342 -9.98 12.08 -11.21
CA SER A 342 -10.31 10.94 -10.35
C SER A 342 -11.01 9.82 -11.14
N ASN A 343 -11.15 8.64 -10.53
CA ASN A 343 -11.91 7.52 -11.11
C ASN A 343 -13.40 7.86 -11.28
N SER A 344 -14.00 8.64 -10.37
CA SER A 344 -15.40 9.06 -10.49
C SER A 344 -15.58 10.09 -11.61
N VAL A 345 -14.64 11.03 -11.77
CA VAL A 345 -14.64 11.98 -12.89
C VAL A 345 -14.51 11.24 -14.23
N ALA A 346 -13.67 10.21 -14.31
CA ALA A 346 -13.55 9.38 -15.51
C ALA A 346 -14.90 8.74 -15.92
N ALA A 347 -15.70 8.31 -14.95
CA ALA A 347 -17.04 7.77 -15.21
C ALA A 347 -18.00 8.86 -15.74
N VAL A 348 -18.00 10.05 -15.14
CA VAL A 348 -18.79 11.19 -15.59
C VAL A 348 -18.44 11.59 -17.02
N MET A 349 -17.16 11.59 -17.40
CA MET A 349 -16.73 11.88 -18.77
C MET A 349 -17.35 10.94 -19.82
N VAL A 350 -17.62 9.67 -19.47
CA VAL A 350 -18.32 8.75 -20.36
C VAL A 350 -19.80 9.08 -20.45
N ILE A 351 -20.45 9.36 -19.31
CA ILE A 351 -21.87 9.77 -19.28
C ILE A 351 -22.11 11.03 -20.12
N GLU A 352 -21.16 11.96 -20.08
CA GLU A 352 -21.19 13.22 -20.84
C GLU A 352 -20.70 13.06 -22.29
N ASN A 353 -20.45 11.84 -22.77
CA ASN A 353 -19.95 11.51 -24.12
C ASN A 353 -18.58 12.13 -24.48
N GLN A 354 -17.81 12.57 -23.48
CA GLN A 354 -16.46 13.10 -23.65
C GLN A 354 -15.43 11.97 -23.89
N ALA A 355 -15.71 10.77 -23.36
CA ALA A 355 -14.92 9.57 -23.56
C ALA A 355 -15.80 8.41 -24.07
N ASP A 356 -15.20 7.45 -24.76
CA ASP A 356 -15.92 6.28 -25.28
C ASP A 356 -15.98 5.15 -24.23
N ALA A 357 -14.96 5.08 -23.35
CA ALA A 357 -14.89 4.21 -22.18
C ALA A 357 -14.11 4.87 -21.04
N CYS A 358 -14.14 4.29 -19.85
CA CYS A 358 -13.36 4.75 -18.70
C CYS A 358 -12.85 3.60 -17.84
N VAL A 359 -11.80 3.89 -17.06
CA VAL A 359 -11.40 3.07 -15.92
C VAL A 359 -11.98 3.71 -14.65
N THR A 360 -12.86 2.99 -13.96
CA THR A 360 -13.55 3.47 -12.75
C THR A 360 -13.73 2.35 -11.72
N THR A 361 -14.42 2.62 -10.61
CA THR A 361 -14.67 1.65 -9.52
C THR A 361 -16.08 1.06 -9.59
N GLY A 362 -16.30 -0.10 -8.96
CA GLY A 362 -17.60 -0.77 -8.97
C GLY A 362 -18.72 0.02 -8.31
N SER A 363 -18.42 0.78 -7.27
CA SER A 363 -19.36 1.71 -6.64
C SER A 363 -19.78 2.81 -7.61
N ALA A 364 -18.86 3.35 -8.40
CA ALA A 364 -19.18 4.37 -9.41
C ALA A 364 -20.05 3.78 -10.53
N VAL A 365 -19.78 2.55 -10.98
CA VAL A 365 -20.64 1.86 -11.96
C VAL A 365 -22.04 1.65 -11.40
N THR A 366 -22.15 1.14 -10.17
CA THR A 366 -23.44 0.94 -9.50
C THR A 366 -24.23 2.25 -9.39
N LEU A 367 -23.57 3.34 -8.99
CA LEU A 367 -24.19 4.66 -8.84
C LEU A 367 -24.71 5.22 -10.17
N LEU A 368 -24.03 4.92 -11.29
CA LEU A 368 -24.32 5.48 -12.61
C LEU A 368 -25.00 4.46 -13.55
N ALA A 369 -25.50 3.35 -13.01
CA ALA A 369 -26.13 2.27 -13.79
C ALA A 369 -27.38 2.76 -14.55
N GLU A 370 -28.18 3.64 -13.95
CA GLU A 370 -29.36 4.24 -14.59
C GLU A 370 -29.02 5.11 -15.80
N GLN A 371 -27.76 5.56 -15.89
CA GLN A 371 -27.22 6.31 -17.02
C GLN A 371 -26.53 5.38 -18.03
N ASN A 372 -26.83 4.07 -17.98
CA ASN A 372 -26.33 3.01 -18.84
C ASN A 372 -24.82 2.74 -18.77
N LEU A 373 -24.12 3.23 -17.74
CA LEU A 373 -22.74 2.86 -17.52
C LEU A 373 -22.69 1.41 -17.03
N HIS A 374 -21.99 0.55 -17.76
CA HIS A 374 -21.85 -0.86 -17.41
C HIS A 374 -20.41 -1.34 -17.55
N THR A 375 -20.12 -2.39 -16.81
CA THR A 375 -18.82 -3.08 -16.81
C THR A 375 -18.60 -3.80 -18.14
N LEU A 376 -17.45 -3.56 -18.77
CA LEU A 376 -16.95 -4.35 -19.89
C LEU A 376 -15.92 -5.37 -19.44
N HIS A 377 -15.10 -5.01 -18.46
CA HIS A 377 -14.05 -5.89 -17.92
C HIS A 377 -13.75 -5.52 -16.46
N GLN A 378 -13.54 -6.55 -15.63
CA GLN A 378 -13.13 -6.38 -14.26
C GLN A 378 -11.62 -6.56 -14.15
N PHE A 379 -10.93 -5.50 -13.74
CA PHE A 379 -9.51 -5.59 -13.42
C PHE A 379 -9.29 -6.23 -12.04
N GLY A 380 -10.29 -6.19 -11.16
CA GLY A 380 -10.24 -6.71 -9.80
C GLY A 380 -9.99 -5.63 -8.73
N SER A 381 -9.86 -6.07 -7.48
CA SER A 381 -9.71 -5.22 -6.29
C SER A 381 -8.27 -5.28 -5.77
N PRO A 382 -7.40 -4.31 -6.11
CA PRO A 382 -6.05 -4.30 -5.56
C PRO A 382 -6.10 -4.01 -4.06
N ASN A 383 -5.23 -4.65 -3.29
CA ASN A 383 -5.01 -4.26 -1.90
C ASN A 383 -4.19 -2.96 -1.85
N MET A 384 -4.62 -2.01 -1.02
CA MET A 384 -3.91 -0.78 -0.71
C MET A 384 -3.56 -0.73 0.77
N ILE A 385 -2.44 -0.07 1.05
CA ILE A 385 -2.00 0.25 2.41
C ILE A 385 -2.36 1.71 2.69
N PHE A 386 -2.89 1.96 3.87
CA PHE A 386 -3.07 3.28 4.44
C PHE A 386 -2.22 3.38 5.69
N THR A 387 -1.24 4.28 5.72
CA THR A 387 -0.36 4.43 6.88
C THR A 387 -0.99 5.37 7.89
N ILE A 388 -0.86 5.03 9.16
CA ILE A 388 -1.26 5.86 10.29
C ILE A 388 -0.02 6.56 10.80
N ALA A 389 -0.19 7.83 11.11
CA ALA A 389 0.86 8.70 11.57
C ALA A 389 0.40 9.53 12.77
N SER A 390 1.35 9.80 13.66
CA SER A 390 1.18 10.66 14.82
C SER A 390 2.23 11.78 14.78
N PRO A 391 1.85 13.04 15.00
CA PRO A 391 2.79 14.15 15.21
C PRO A 391 3.65 13.98 16.47
N LEU A 392 3.30 13.05 17.36
CA LEU A 392 4.14 12.71 18.51
C LEU A 392 5.35 11.87 18.07
N SER A 393 6.51 12.11 18.68
CA SER A 393 7.71 11.28 18.51
C SER A 393 7.55 9.92 19.19
N HIS A 394 8.36 8.93 18.78
CA HIS A 394 8.45 7.64 19.46
C HIS A 394 8.74 7.78 20.96
N SER A 395 9.59 8.74 21.35
CA SER A 395 9.90 8.98 22.76
C SER A 395 8.72 9.53 23.56
N MET A 396 7.83 10.31 22.96
CA MET A 396 6.60 10.76 23.61
C MET A 396 5.57 9.64 23.69
N LEU A 397 5.42 8.86 22.63
CA LEU A 397 4.55 7.67 22.62
C LEU A 397 4.98 6.64 23.67
N GLN A 398 6.29 6.45 23.87
CA GLN A 398 6.82 5.56 24.91
C GLN A 398 6.35 5.96 26.33
N LYS A 399 6.22 7.27 26.61
CA LYS A 399 5.75 7.74 27.93
C LYS A 399 4.34 7.27 28.29
N TYR A 400 3.47 7.04 27.30
CA TYR A 400 2.15 6.44 27.56
C TYR A 400 2.29 5.02 28.09
N LEU A 401 3.16 4.21 27.47
CA LEU A 401 3.43 2.83 27.87
C LEU A 401 4.02 2.77 29.29
N ASP A 402 4.98 3.66 29.56
CA ASP A 402 5.63 3.74 30.87
C ASP A 402 4.63 4.10 31.99
N LYS A 403 3.67 5.00 31.69
CA LYS A 403 2.67 5.51 32.66
C LYS A 403 1.52 4.53 32.92
N GLU A 404 1.16 3.69 31.95
CA GLU A 404 0.17 2.61 32.17
C GLU A 404 0.70 1.48 33.07
N GLY A 405 1.98 1.53 33.46
CA GLY A 405 2.61 0.37 34.08
C GLY A 405 2.73 -0.80 33.11
N CYS A 406 2.63 -0.54 31.80
CA CYS A 406 3.07 -1.47 30.76
C CYS A 406 4.61 -1.50 30.72
N ASN A 407 5.23 -1.78 31.87
CA ASN A 407 6.49 -2.49 31.88
C ASN A 407 6.17 -3.91 31.40
N ILE A 408 6.33 -4.12 30.08
CA ILE A 408 6.30 -5.44 29.45
C ILE A 408 7.75 -5.91 29.29
#